data_AF-A0A0D6XCH3-F1
#
_entry.id   AF-A0A0D6XCH3-F1
#
_cell.length_a   1.000
_cell.length_b   1.000
_cell.length_c   1.000
_cell.angle_alpha   90.00
_cell.angle_beta   90.00
_cell.angle_gamma   90.00
#
_symmetry.space_group_name_H-M   'P 1'
#
loop_
_entity.id
_entity.type
_entity.pdbx_description
1 polymer ?
#
loop_
_entity_poly.entity_id
_entity_poly.type
_entity_poly.pdbx_seq_one_letter_code
_entity_poly.pdbx_strand_id
1 'polypeptide(L)'
;MEPRLLVKEKALLLDLGRPRRLYTHEGPVLARYLLVGRLSPMGLLRLGLGPGGVYRLPLALDPLDFAYEDGVLRLPGFAFYPAPPPFVETPYYAWLED
;
A
#
# COMPACT_ATOMS: atom_id res chain seq x y z
N MET A 1 8.69 13.65 -6.15
CA MET A 1 7.65 12.97 -6.93
C MET A 1 6.55 12.60 -5.95
N GLU A 2 5.31 12.98 -6.23
CA GLU A 2 4.16 12.71 -5.36
C GLU A 2 3.72 11.25 -5.45
N PRO A 3 3.07 10.72 -4.40
CA PRO A 3 2.53 9.36 -4.42
C PRO A 3 1.48 9.19 -5.53
N ARG A 4 1.48 8.02 -6.18
CA ARG A 4 0.54 7.70 -7.28
C ARG A 4 -0.24 6.44 -6.98
N LEU A 5 -1.55 6.48 -7.23
CA LEU A 5 -2.46 5.35 -7.08
C LEU A 5 -2.73 4.70 -8.44
N LEU A 6 -2.57 3.39 -8.52
CA LEU A 6 -2.83 2.58 -9.71
C LEU A 6 -3.74 1.42 -9.34
N VAL A 7 -4.89 1.30 -10.02
CA VAL A 7 -5.79 0.15 -9.89
C VAL A 7 -5.59 -0.76 -11.09
N LYS A 8 -5.34 -2.05 -10.84
CA LYS A 8 -5.19 -3.06 -11.90
C LYS A 8 -5.76 -4.40 -11.46
N GLU A 9 -6.70 -4.92 -12.24
CA GLU A 9 -7.40 -6.17 -11.96
C GLU A 9 -8.04 -6.16 -10.56
N LYS A 10 -7.53 -6.98 -9.62
CA LYS A 10 -8.01 -7.10 -8.24
C LYS A 10 -6.97 -6.58 -7.24
N ALA A 11 -6.23 -5.56 -7.64
CA ALA A 11 -5.20 -4.97 -6.82
C ALA A 11 -5.09 -3.46 -7.00
N LEU A 12 -4.73 -2.83 -5.89
CA LEU A 12 -4.38 -1.44 -5.79
C LEU A 12 -2.89 -1.33 -5.47
N LEU A 13 -2.18 -0.53 -6.26
CA LEU A 13 -0.76 -0.24 -6.10
C LEU A 13 -0.59 1.24 -5.80
N LEU A 14 -0.02 1.56 -4.65
CA LEU A 14 0.41 2.89 -4.28
C LEU A 14 1.93 3.00 -4.48
N ASP A 15 2.38 3.82 -5.43
CA ASP A 15 3.79 4.17 -5.64
C ASP A 15 4.14 5.40 -4.81
N LEU A 16 5.05 5.27 -3.86
CA LEU A 16 5.57 6.36 -3.02
C LEU A 16 6.65 7.20 -3.74
N GLY A 17 6.98 6.87 -4.98
CA GLY A 17 7.96 7.53 -5.84
C GLY A 17 9.42 7.17 -5.56
N ARG A 18 9.75 6.83 -4.31
CA ARG A 18 11.07 6.33 -3.89
C ARG A 18 10.92 5.32 -2.74
N PRO A 19 11.94 4.51 -2.43
CA PRO A 19 11.93 3.70 -1.21
C PRO A 19 11.77 4.58 0.03
N ARG A 20 10.85 4.22 0.92
CA ARG A 20 10.50 4.91 2.16
C ARG A 20 10.42 3.90 3.30
N ARG A 21 10.77 4.33 4.51
CA ARG A 21 10.53 3.54 5.71
C ARG A 21 9.06 3.64 6.06
N LEU A 22 8.45 2.48 6.26
CA LEU A 22 7.08 2.34 6.68
C LEU A 22 7.08 1.60 8.00
N TYR A 23 6.28 2.06 8.94
CA TYR A 23 5.85 1.20 10.03
C TYR A 23 4.57 0.51 9.61
N THR A 24 4.46 -0.79 9.86
CA THR A 24 3.29 -1.60 9.52
C THR A 24 2.81 -2.37 10.74
N HIS A 25 1.66 -3.02 10.62
CA HIS A 25 1.17 -3.96 11.63
C HIS A 25 2.15 -5.12 11.94
N GLU A 26 3.08 -5.43 11.04
CA GLU A 26 4.13 -6.46 11.21
C GLU A 26 5.47 -5.86 11.64
N GLY A 27 5.55 -4.53 11.81
CA GLY A 27 6.77 -3.79 12.13
C GLY A 27 7.35 -2.98 10.97
N PRO A 28 8.58 -2.45 11.12
CA PRO A 28 9.19 -1.56 10.15
C PRO A 28 9.64 -2.28 8.87
N VAL A 29 9.41 -1.65 7.71
CA VAL A 29 9.80 -2.16 6.39
C VAL A 29 10.28 -1.03 5.49
N LEU A 30 11.18 -1.34 4.56
CA LEU A 30 11.57 -0.42 3.50
C LEU A 30 10.80 -0.80 2.22
N ALA A 31 9.95 0.09 1.74
CA ALA A 31 9.17 -0.13 0.52
C ALA A 31 9.04 1.14 -0.32
N ARG A 32 9.01 0.99 -1.64
CA ARG A 32 8.58 2.05 -2.57
C ARG A 32 7.11 1.89 -2.91
N TYR A 33 6.65 0.66 -2.99
CA TYR A 33 5.31 0.33 -3.42
C TYR A 33 4.54 -0.34 -2.28
N LEU A 34 3.29 0.06 -2.09
CA LEU A 34 2.31 -0.72 -1.34
C LEU A 34 1.36 -1.39 -2.34
N LEU A 35 1.28 -2.71 -2.27
CA LEU A 35 0.37 -3.50 -3.08
C LEU A 35 -0.67 -4.14 -2.17
N VAL A 36 -1.92 -3.75 -2.36
CA VAL A 36 -3.07 -4.35 -1.67
C VAL A 36 -3.90 -5.11 -2.68
N GLY A 37 -4.24 -6.36 -2.37
CA GLY A 37 -4.98 -7.23 -3.28
C GLY A 37 -4.19 -8.43 -3.74
N ARG A 38 -4.73 -9.14 -4.74
CA ARG A 38 -4.10 -10.34 -5.31
C ARG A 38 -3.69 -10.07 -6.76
N LEU A 39 -2.39 -10.10 -7.00
CA LEU A 39 -1.82 -10.16 -8.34
C LEU A 39 -1.15 -11.51 -8.56
N SER A 40 -1.29 -12.04 -9.77
CA SER A 40 -0.48 -13.18 -10.20
C SER A 40 1.00 -12.79 -10.26
N PRO A 41 1.93 -13.76 -10.16
CA PRO A 41 3.36 -13.51 -10.38
C PRO A 41 3.65 -12.81 -11.71
N MET A 42 2.92 -13.18 -12.77
CA MET A 42 3.05 -12.53 -14.08
C MET A 42 2.50 -11.10 -14.08
N GLY A 43 1.44 -10.82 -13.30
CA GLY A 43 0.90 -9.46 -13.09
C GLY A 43 1.90 -8.53 -12.42
N LEU A 44 2.64 -9.03 -11.41
CA LEU A 44 3.72 -8.29 -10.74
C LEU A 44 4.85 -7.93 -11.71
N LEU A 45 5.30 -8.90 -12.51
CA LEU A 45 6.35 -8.68 -13.53
C LEU A 45 5.92 -7.63 -14.56
N ARG A 46 4.66 -7.67 -15.03
CA ARG A 46 4.10 -6.70 -15.97
C ARG A 46 3.99 -5.28 -15.41
N LEU A 47 3.99 -5.12 -14.09
CA LEU A 47 4.05 -3.82 -13.43
C LEU A 47 5.49 -3.32 -13.24
N GLY A 48 6.50 -4.08 -13.67
CA GLY A 48 7.91 -3.74 -13.46
C GLY A 48 8.32 -3.75 -11.99
N LEU A 49 7.54 -4.42 -11.12
CA LEU A 49 7.78 -4.46 -9.69
C LEU A 49 8.82 -5.54 -9.37
N GLY A 50 10.04 -5.13 -9.05
CA GLY A 50 11.06 -6.02 -8.51
C GLY A 50 10.68 -6.58 -7.12
N PRO A 51 11.30 -7.68 -6.66
CA PRO A 51 10.98 -8.30 -5.39
C PRO A 51 11.37 -7.46 -4.16
N GLY A 52 12.42 -6.62 -4.27
CA GLY A 52 12.84 -5.69 -3.22
C GLY A 52 12.16 -4.34 -3.40
N GLY A 53 11.24 -3.98 -2.52
CA GLY A 53 10.62 -2.65 -2.50
C GLY A 53 9.10 -2.64 -2.66
N VAL A 54 8.44 -3.79 -2.58
CA VAL A 54 6.97 -3.90 -2.53
C VAL A 54 6.56 -4.48 -1.18
N TYR A 55 5.81 -3.70 -0.40
CA TYR A 55 5.08 -4.24 0.74
C TYR A 55 3.73 -4.79 0.26
N ARG A 56 3.42 -6.04 0.59
CA ARG A 56 2.27 -6.77 0.02
C ARG A 56 1.26 -7.14 1.10
N LEU A 57 0.01 -6.78 0.84
CA LEU A 57 -1.14 -7.13 1.67
C LEU A 57 -2.10 -7.97 0.81
N PRO A 58 -2.08 -9.31 0.92
CA PRO A 58 -2.83 -10.22 0.04
C PRO A 58 -4.32 -10.29 0.39
N LEU A 59 -4.93 -9.14 0.69
CA LEU A 59 -6.33 -9.01 1.05
C LEU A 59 -7.22 -9.34 -0.16
N ALA A 60 -8.29 -10.08 0.06
CA ALA A 60 -9.31 -10.31 -0.96
C ALA A 60 -10.33 -9.18 -0.91
N LEU A 61 -9.98 -8.03 -1.48
CA LEU A 61 -10.82 -6.83 -1.50
C LEU A 61 -11.07 -6.32 -2.91
N ASP A 62 -12.17 -5.57 -3.07
CA ASP A 62 -12.42 -4.82 -4.29
C ASP A 62 -11.50 -3.59 -4.29
N PRO A 63 -10.55 -3.48 -5.24
CA PRO A 63 -9.62 -2.35 -5.28
C PRO A 63 -10.29 -1.02 -5.68
N LEU A 64 -11.57 -1.04 -6.12
CA LEU A 64 -12.37 0.15 -6.39
C LEU A 64 -13.10 0.68 -5.15
N ASP A 65 -13.23 -0.14 -4.11
CA ASP A 65 -13.81 0.26 -2.83
C ASP A 65 -12.71 0.89 -1.95
N PHE A 66 -12.26 2.09 -2.34
CA PHE A 66 -11.26 2.85 -1.58
C PHE A 66 -11.69 4.30 -1.36
N ALA A 67 -11.18 4.89 -0.29
CA ALA A 67 -11.28 6.32 -0.02
C ALA A 67 -9.88 6.93 0.07
N TYR A 68 -9.73 8.15 -0.44
CA TYR A 68 -8.49 8.92 -0.33
C TYR A 68 -8.80 10.35 0.10
N GLU A 69 -8.50 10.65 1.36
CA GLU A 69 -8.84 11.92 2.01
C GLU A 69 -7.69 12.35 2.90
N ASP A 70 -7.28 13.63 2.82
CA ASP A 70 -6.19 14.21 3.61
C ASP A 70 -4.87 13.40 3.55
N GLY A 71 -4.60 12.77 2.40
CA GLY A 71 -3.41 11.95 2.19
C GLY A 71 -3.51 10.53 2.78
N VAL A 72 -4.60 10.20 3.47
CA VAL A 72 -4.87 8.87 4.01
C VAL A 72 -5.61 8.04 2.97
N LEU A 73 -5.02 6.90 2.60
CA LEU A 73 -5.67 5.90 1.76
C LEU A 73 -6.36 4.88 2.65
N ARG A 74 -7.65 4.64 2.43
CA ARG A 74 -8.44 3.62 3.14
C ARG A 74 -9.00 2.60 2.16
N LEU A 75 -8.93 1.35 2.57
CA LEU A 75 -9.44 0.17 1.91
C LEU A 75 -10.12 -0.71 2.97
N PRO A 76 -11.06 -1.60 2.61
CA PRO A 76 -11.62 -2.57 3.52
C PRO A 76 -10.54 -3.35 4.28
N GLY A 77 -10.44 -3.08 5.59
CA GLY A 77 -9.47 -3.70 6.48
C GLY A 77 -8.04 -3.14 6.43
N PHE A 78 -7.73 -2.15 5.57
CA PHE A 78 -6.41 -1.54 5.47
C PHE A 78 -6.44 -0.02 5.41
N ALA A 79 -5.48 0.63 6.09
CA ALA A 79 -5.25 2.06 5.96
C ALA A 79 -3.77 2.39 5.79
N PHE A 80 -3.45 3.29 4.85
CA PHE A 80 -2.14 3.91 4.73
C PHE A 80 -2.23 5.38 5.16
N TYR A 81 -1.37 5.78 6.10
CA TYR A 81 -1.31 7.14 6.63
C TYR A 81 -0.01 7.83 6.20
N PRO A 82 -0.04 9.15 5.90
CA PRO A 82 1.17 9.89 5.55
C PRO A 82 2.11 10.14 6.74
N ALA A 83 1.64 9.88 7.97
CA ALA A 83 2.38 10.01 9.23
C ALA A 83 1.74 9.10 10.29
N PRO A 84 2.39 8.84 11.44
CA PRO A 84 1.79 8.07 12.53
C PRO A 84 0.44 8.67 12.95
N PRO A 85 -0.67 7.92 12.86
CA PRO A 85 -1.98 8.43 13.28
C PRO A 85 -2.13 8.36 14.80
N PRO A 86 -3.01 9.18 15.40
CA PRO A 86 -3.33 9.10 16.84
C PRO A 86 -4.06 7.80 17.21
N PHE A 87 -4.72 7.17 16.24
CA PHE A 87 -5.45 5.92 16.41
C PHE A 87 -5.51 5.14 15.09
N VAL A 88 -5.60 3.81 15.18
CA VAL A 88 -5.72 2.91 14.03
C VAL A 88 -6.97 2.05 14.20
N GLU A 89 -7.90 2.17 13.26
CA GLU A 89 -9.19 1.44 13.26
C GLU A 89 -9.14 0.11 12.49
N THR A 90 -8.09 -0.11 11.70
CA THR A 90 -8.00 -1.24 10.78
C THR A 90 -6.98 -2.29 11.28
N PRO A 91 -7.24 -3.60 11.05
CA PRO A 91 -6.31 -4.65 11.43
C PRO A 91 -4.99 -4.58 10.65
N TYR A 92 -5.04 -4.10 9.41
CA TYR A 92 -3.87 -3.86 8.58
C TYR A 92 -3.63 -2.36 8.46
N TYR A 93 -2.38 -1.94 8.58
CA TYR A 93 -2.03 -0.54 8.42
C TYR A 93 -0.58 -0.35 8.01
N ALA A 94 -0.30 0.81 7.44
CA ALA A 94 1.05 1.32 7.25
C ALA A 94 1.10 2.84 7.40
N TRP A 95 2.19 3.39 7.90
CA TRP A 95 2.45 4.83 7.84
C TRP A 95 3.91 5.13 7.53
N LEU A 96 4.18 6.33 7.00
CA LEU A 96 5.54 6.79 6.78
C LEU A 96 6.23 7.04 8.13
N GLU A 97 7.40 6.44 8.31
CA GLU A 97 8.39 6.85 9.31
C GLU A 97 9.37 7.78 8.61
N ASP A 98 9.08 9.09 8.61
CA ASP A 98 10.06 10.11 8.20
C ASP A 98 11.07 10.42 9.32
#